data_AF-A0A8J5UPC7-F1
#
_entry.id   AF-A0A8J5UPC7-F1
#
_cell.length_a   1.000
_cell.length_b   1.000
_cell.length_c   1.000
_cell.angle_alpha   90.00
_cell.angle_beta   90.00
_cell.angle_gamma   90.00
#
_symmetry.space_group_name_H-M   'P 1'
#
loop_
_entity.id
_entity.type
_entity.pdbx_description
1 polymer ?
#
loop_
_entity_poly.entity_id
_entity_poly.type
_entity_poly.pdbx_seq_one_letter_code
_entity_poly.pdbx_strand_id
1 'polypeptide(L)'
;MPNEEFLKISSTLLACMNPDCDKMFKNIGAQQVHMKSCNKPPRFKCGHCDFHSITKKNVRLHSVAKHKKKKTDIIELHDPNLRRSSFPCPNAVCNKTFDTQERVTFHIKYRCCKSPRFKCFYCDFKSYYKYEVKLHNNSKHADLQFHVIKIEE
;
A
#
# COMPACT_ATOMS: atom_id res chain seq x y z
N MET A 1 -62.47 -26.44 -15.12
CA MET A 1 -61.12 -26.67 -15.69
C MET A 1 -61.13 -26.21 -17.15
N PRO A 2 -60.08 -25.59 -17.70
CA PRO A 2 -58.91 -24.89 -17.13
C PRO A 2 -58.87 -23.42 -17.66
N ASN A 3 -57.96 -22.49 -17.36
CA ASN A 3 -56.56 -22.60 -16.96
C ASN A 3 -56.18 -21.34 -16.17
N GLU A 4 -55.93 -21.51 -14.87
CA GLU A 4 -55.14 -20.56 -14.09
C GLU A 4 -53.67 -20.80 -14.43
N GLU A 5 -53.05 -19.93 -15.21
CA GLU A 5 -51.59 -19.83 -15.25
C GLU A 5 -51.18 -18.40 -15.57
N PHE A 6 -51.20 -17.54 -14.55
CA PHE A 6 -50.28 -16.41 -14.52
C PHE A 6 -49.42 -16.56 -13.26
N LEU A 7 -48.30 -17.25 -13.46
CA LEU A 7 -47.17 -17.34 -12.55
C LEU A 7 -46.81 -15.94 -12.03
N LYS A 8 -47.26 -15.60 -10.82
CA LYS A 8 -46.75 -14.46 -10.06
C LYS A 8 -45.33 -14.82 -9.61
N ILE A 9 -44.33 -14.51 -10.44
CA ILE A 9 -42.94 -14.52 -10.01
C ILE A 9 -42.77 -13.31 -9.08
N SER A 10 -42.96 -13.54 -7.78
CA SER A 10 -42.65 -12.57 -6.73
C SER A 10 -41.15 -12.31 -6.72
N SER A 11 -40.70 -11.26 -7.41
CA SER A 11 -39.31 -10.82 -7.36
C SER A 11 -39.10 -10.01 -6.07
N THR A 12 -38.86 -10.69 -4.95
CA THR A 12 -38.51 -10.02 -3.69
C THR A 12 -37.21 -9.24 -3.88
N LEU A 13 -37.32 -7.92 -4.09
CA LEU A 13 -36.17 -7.03 -4.13
C LEU A 13 -35.64 -6.84 -2.70
N LEU A 14 -34.31 -6.85 -2.56
CA LEU A 14 -33.60 -6.69 -1.30
C LEU A 14 -33.20 -5.23 -1.13
N ALA A 15 -33.78 -4.54 -0.15
CA ALA A 15 -33.45 -3.16 0.18
C ALA A 15 -32.08 -3.03 0.86
N CYS A 16 -31.37 -1.93 0.68
CA CYS A 16 -30.15 -1.63 1.43
C CYS A 16 -30.42 -1.67 2.94
N MET A 17 -29.48 -2.20 3.72
CA MET A 17 -29.59 -2.21 5.19
C MET A 17 -29.21 -0.86 5.82
N ASN A 18 -28.77 0.11 5.01
CA ASN A 18 -28.51 1.47 5.48
C ASN A 18 -29.81 2.28 5.40
N PRO A 19 -30.34 2.80 6.52
CA PRO A 19 -31.60 3.54 6.56
C PRO A 19 -31.58 4.83 5.73
N ASP A 20 -30.39 5.39 5.46
CA ASP A 20 -30.20 6.57 4.61
C ASP A 20 -29.95 6.20 3.13
N CYS A 21 -30.35 5.00 2.69
CA CYS A 21 -30.13 4.51 1.33
C CYS A 21 -31.32 3.73 0.78
N ASP A 22 -32.00 4.31 -0.22
CA ASP A 22 -33.20 3.71 -0.83
C ASP A 22 -32.92 2.67 -1.93
N LYS A 23 -31.67 2.16 -2.04
CA LYS A 23 -31.32 1.24 -3.12
C LYS A 23 -31.88 -0.16 -2.88
N MET A 24 -32.52 -0.70 -3.91
CA MET A 24 -33.05 -2.06 -3.95
C MET A 24 -32.31 -2.93 -4.96
N PHE A 25 -32.20 -4.23 -4.67
CA PHE A 25 -31.37 -5.17 -5.43
C PHE A 25 -32.14 -6.44 -5.75
N LYS A 26 -31.91 -6.99 -6.95
CA LYS A 26 -32.52 -8.25 -7.39
C LYS A 26 -31.98 -9.51 -6.70
N ASN A 27 -30.84 -9.41 -6.00
CA ASN A 27 -30.22 -10.53 -5.27
C ASN A 27 -29.25 -10.05 -4.18
N ILE A 28 -28.94 -10.95 -3.24
CA ILE A 28 -28.10 -10.69 -2.05
C ILE A 28 -26.67 -10.31 -2.47
N GLY A 29 -26.12 -10.94 -3.50
CA GLY A 29 -24.77 -10.65 -3.98
C GLY A 29 -24.62 -9.18 -4.42
N ALA A 30 -25.58 -8.66 -5.18
CA ALA A 30 -25.58 -7.27 -5.62
C ALA A 30 -25.74 -6.28 -4.45
N GLN A 31 -26.63 -6.59 -3.50
CA GLN A 31 -26.81 -5.82 -2.27
C GLN A 31 -25.51 -5.77 -1.45
N GLN A 32 -24.86 -6.92 -1.23
CA GLN A 32 -23.60 -7.01 -0.48
C GLN A 32 -22.45 -6.23 -1.15
N VAL A 33 -22.32 -6.32 -2.48
CA VAL A 33 -21.32 -5.53 -3.22
C VAL A 33 -21.59 -4.03 -3.07
N HIS A 34 -22.86 -3.61 -3.13
CA HIS A 34 -23.23 -2.22 -2.86
C HIS A 34 -22.87 -1.78 -1.44
N MET A 35 -23.15 -2.59 -0.42
CA MET A 35 -22.85 -2.28 0.99
C MET A 35 -21.37 -1.94 1.21
N LYS A 36 -20.45 -2.52 0.44
CA LYS A 36 -19.01 -2.18 0.52
C LYS A 36 -18.70 -0.72 0.20
N SER A 37 -19.60 -0.02 -0.46
CA SER A 37 -19.44 1.37 -0.93
C SER A 37 -20.58 2.31 -0.50
N CYS A 38 -21.61 1.78 0.16
CA CYS A 38 -22.78 2.57 0.58
C CYS A 38 -22.37 3.66 1.59
N ASN A 39 -22.84 4.90 1.37
CA ASN A 39 -22.60 6.08 2.20
C ASN A 39 -21.12 6.36 2.56
N LYS A 40 -20.17 5.86 1.77
CA LYS A 40 -18.76 6.22 1.94
C LYS A 40 -18.48 7.58 1.30
N PRO A 41 -17.70 8.45 1.96
CA PRO A 41 -17.29 9.71 1.38
C PRO A 41 -16.46 9.46 0.10
N PRO A 42 -16.51 10.38 -0.88
CA PRO A 42 -15.73 10.24 -2.09
C PRO A 42 -14.24 10.20 -1.79
N ARG A 43 -13.53 9.24 -2.40
CA ARG A 43 -12.10 8.99 -2.19
C ARG A 43 -11.24 9.65 -3.26
N PHE A 44 -11.77 9.83 -4.45
CA PHE A 44 -11.00 10.23 -5.62
C PHE A 44 -11.61 11.47 -6.25
N LYS A 45 -10.77 12.47 -6.51
CA LYS A 45 -11.09 13.70 -7.23
C LYS A 45 -10.45 13.69 -8.61
N CYS A 46 -11.13 14.24 -9.61
CA CYS A 46 -10.53 14.52 -10.91
C CYS A 46 -9.50 15.64 -10.80
N GLY A 47 -8.31 15.48 -11.36
CA GLY A 47 -7.28 16.52 -11.39
C GLY A 47 -7.60 17.70 -12.32
N HIS A 48 -8.75 17.70 -12.99
CA HIS A 48 -9.12 18.73 -13.98
C HIS A 48 -10.44 19.45 -13.66
N CYS A 49 -11.17 19.02 -12.63
CA CYS A 49 -12.41 19.66 -12.18
C CYS A 49 -12.79 19.18 -10.77
N ASP A 50 -13.89 19.69 -10.23
CA ASP A 50 -14.42 19.30 -8.92
C ASP A 50 -15.27 18.03 -8.93
N PHE A 51 -15.10 17.17 -9.93
CA PHE A 51 -15.75 15.86 -9.92
C PHE A 51 -15.08 14.91 -8.92
N HIS A 52 -15.90 14.26 -8.10
CA HIS A 52 -15.47 13.35 -7.04
C HIS A 52 -16.20 12.00 -7.11
N SER A 53 -15.53 10.93 -6.69
CA SER A 53 -16.09 9.57 -6.70
C SER A 53 -15.43 8.66 -5.65
N ILE A 54 -16.14 7.64 -5.22
CA ILE A 54 -15.63 6.59 -4.31
C ILE A 54 -14.64 5.65 -5.05
N THR A 55 -14.70 5.54 -6.37
CA THR A 55 -13.84 4.62 -7.16
C THR A 55 -13.00 5.33 -8.23
N LYS A 56 -11.75 4.87 -8.45
CA LYS A 56 -10.85 5.36 -9.51
C LYS A 56 -11.41 5.14 -10.91
N LYS A 57 -12.12 4.01 -11.13
CA LYS A 57 -12.76 3.67 -12.42
C LYS A 57 -13.75 4.76 -12.85
N ASN A 58 -14.59 5.22 -11.94
CA ASN A 58 -15.58 6.26 -12.25
C ASN A 58 -14.93 7.60 -12.58
N VAL A 59 -13.81 7.97 -11.94
CA VAL A 59 -13.06 9.19 -12.30
C VAL A 59 -12.47 9.08 -13.71
N ARG A 60 -11.96 7.89 -14.09
CA ARG A 60 -11.49 7.65 -15.47
C ARG A 60 -12.61 7.75 -16.49
N LEU A 61 -13.76 7.12 -16.23
CA LEU A 61 -14.92 7.19 -17.11
C LEU A 61 -15.42 8.63 -17.28
N HIS A 62 -15.54 9.37 -16.16
CA HIS A 62 -15.86 10.79 -16.16
C HIS A 62 -14.88 11.58 -17.04
N SER A 63 -13.58 11.36 -16.87
CA SER A 63 -12.55 12.09 -17.59
C SER A 63 -12.53 11.79 -19.08
N VAL A 64 -12.80 10.55 -19.49
CA VAL A 64 -12.99 10.22 -20.91
C VAL A 64 -14.23 10.93 -21.47
N ALA A 65 -15.34 10.97 -20.73
CA ALA A 65 -16.58 11.58 -21.18
C ALA A 65 -16.56 13.12 -21.21
N LYS A 66 -15.94 13.75 -20.21
CA LYS A 66 -15.96 15.22 -20.01
C LYS A 66 -14.67 15.92 -20.42
N HIS A 67 -13.53 15.23 -20.37
CA HIS A 67 -12.22 15.81 -20.69
C HIS A 67 -11.54 15.12 -21.88
N LYS A 68 -12.11 14.03 -22.43
CA LYS A 68 -11.53 13.19 -23.49
C LYS A 68 -10.11 12.69 -23.17
N LYS A 69 -9.72 12.63 -21.89
CA LYS A 69 -8.39 12.20 -21.45
C LYS A 69 -8.35 10.71 -21.14
N LYS A 70 -7.51 9.97 -21.87
CA LYS A 70 -7.27 8.52 -21.64
C LYS A 70 -6.49 8.25 -20.36
N LYS A 71 -5.56 9.15 -20.00
CA LYS A 71 -4.82 9.14 -18.73
C LYS A 71 -5.30 10.32 -17.91
N THR A 72 -5.96 10.03 -16.79
CA THR A 72 -6.56 11.04 -15.93
C THR A 72 -5.66 11.24 -14.72
N ASP A 73 -5.35 12.49 -14.40
CA ASP A 73 -4.77 12.82 -13.10
C ASP A 73 -5.86 12.63 -12.04
N ILE A 74 -5.65 11.69 -11.13
CA ILE A 74 -6.61 11.36 -10.07
C ILE A 74 -5.98 11.77 -8.75
N ILE A 75 -6.60 12.73 -8.07
CA ILE A 75 -6.20 13.17 -6.74
C ILE A 75 -6.91 12.27 -5.72
N GLU A 76 -6.17 11.70 -4.79
CA GLU A 76 -6.70 10.84 -3.73
C GLU A 76 -6.96 11.69 -2.47
N LEU A 77 -8.23 11.86 -2.10
CA LEU A 77 -8.65 12.76 -1.02
C LEU A 77 -8.37 12.19 0.38
N HIS A 78 -8.50 10.87 0.53
CA HIS A 78 -8.17 10.15 1.76
C HIS A 78 -7.77 8.73 1.38
N ASP A 79 -6.82 8.14 2.08
CA ASP A 79 -6.44 6.75 1.83
C ASP A 79 -6.80 5.89 3.06
N PRO A 80 -7.86 5.06 2.98
CA PRO A 80 -8.21 4.14 4.06
C PRO A 80 -7.15 3.05 4.28
N ASN A 81 -6.18 2.90 3.36
CA ASN A 81 -5.03 2.01 3.50
C ASN A 81 -3.77 2.73 4.01
N LEU A 82 -3.85 4.04 4.33
CA LEU A 82 -2.76 4.80 4.92
C LEU A 82 -2.62 4.59 6.43
N ARG A 83 -3.04 3.42 6.93
CA ARG A 83 -2.17 2.70 7.86
C ARG A 83 -0.91 2.36 7.09
N ARG A 84 -0.01 3.34 6.96
CA ARG A 84 1.40 3.03 6.82
C ARG A 84 1.73 2.20 8.06
N SER A 85 1.62 0.87 7.96
CA SER A 85 2.37 -0.07 8.81
C SER A 85 3.87 0.04 8.49
N SER A 86 4.35 1.24 8.15
CA SER A 86 5.74 1.60 8.24
C SER A 86 5.94 1.84 9.72
N PHE A 87 6.47 0.86 10.41
CA PHE A 87 6.98 0.97 11.76
C PHE A 87 8.33 1.70 11.65
N PRO A 88 8.40 3.00 12.04
CA PRO A 88 9.66 3.70 12.03
C PRO A 88 10.56 3.14 13.13
N CYS A 89 11.86 3.21 12.93
CA CYS A 89 12.79 3.04 14.04
C CYS A 89 12.50 4.13 15.09
N PRO A 90 12.36 3.78 16.38
CA PRO A 90 12.13 4.75 17.44
C PRO A 90 13.37 5.62 17.73
N ASN A 91 14.51 5.31 17.13
CA ASN A 91 15.74 6.05 17.38
C ASN A 91 15.84 7.28 16.47
N ALA A 92 15.91 8.48 17.08
CA ALA A 92 15.86 9.75 16.37
C ALA A 92 17.02 9.98 15.37
N VAL A 93 18.16 9.29 15.56
CA VAL A 93 19.28 9.32 14.60
C VAL A 93 19.11 8.33 13.45
N CYS A 94 18.06 7.50 13.45
CA CYS A 94 17.80 6.48 12.45
C CYS A 94 16.44 6.67 11.77
N ASN A 95 16.43 7.27 10.57
CA ASN A 95 15.23 7.49 9.78
C ASN A 95 14.78 6.26 8.96
N LYS A 96 15.07 5.03 9.43
CA LYS A 96 14.64 3.81 8.72
C LYS A 96 13.22 3.43 9.10
N THR A 97 12.42 3.09 8.09
CA THR A 97 11.03 2.62 8.22
C THR A 97 10.89 1.19 7.70
N PHE A 98 10.08 0.37 8.36
CA PHE A 98 9.93 -1.05 8.03
C PHE A 98 8.45 -1.44 7.93
N ASP A 99 8.14 -2.40 7.09
CA ASP A 99 6.82 -2.96 6.84
C ASP A 99 6.23 -3.77 8.01
N THR A 100 7.07 -4.24 8.94
CA THR A 100 6.65 -4.98 10.14
C THR A 100 7.42 -4.58 11.40
N GLN A 101 6.75 -4.68 12.56
CA GLN A 101 7.36 -4.40 13.87
C GLN A 101 8.54 -5.35 14.17
N GLU A 102 8.46 -6.62 13.75
CA GLU A 102 9.54 -7.60 13.90
C GLU A 102 10.84 -7.15 13.22
N ARG A 103 10.72 -6.57 12.02
CA ARG A 103 11.87 -6.03 11.28
C ARG A 103 12.45 -4.79 11.95
N VAL A 104 11.62 -3.96 12.60
CA VAL A 104 12.09 -2.87 13.46
C VAL A 104 12.85 -3.42 14.66
N THR A 105 12.29 -4.39 15.37
CA THR A 105 12.93 -4.99 16.54
C THR A 105 14.26 -5.63 16.18
N PHE A 106 14.33 -6.36 15.06
CA PHE A 106 15.58 -6.92 14.55
C PHE A 106 16.59 -5.83 14.17
N HIS A 107 16.12 -4.77 13.50
CA HIS A 107 16.94 -3.62 13.17
C HIS A 107 17.51 -2.96 14.43
N ILE A 108 16.71 -2.69 15.46
CA ILE A 108 17.19 -2.12 16.73
C ILE A 108 18.19 -3.06 17.40
N LYS A 109 17.83 -4.35 17.56
CA LYS A 109 18.63 -5.33 18.30
C LYS A 109 20.00 -5.58 17.69
N TYR A 110 20.12 -5.54 16.36
CA TYR A 110 21.34 -5.96 15.68
C TYR A 110 22.03 -4.88 14.85
N ARG A 111 21.36 -3.78 14.52
CA ARG A 111 21.87 -2.80 13.52
C ARG A 111 21.84 -1.36 14.01
N CYS A 112 20.73 -0.90 14.59
CA CYS A 112 20.55 0.50 14.98
C CYS A 112 21.55 0.87 16.06
N CYS A 113 22.31 1.94 15.84
CA CYS A 113 23.27 2.50 16.78
C CYS A 113 24.39 1.55 17.25
N LYS A 114 24.64 0.45 16.53
CA LYS A 114 25.83 -0.37 16.75
C LYS A 114 27.02 0.19 15.96
N SER A 115 28.23 -0.09 16.39
CA SER A 115 29.42 0.22 15.58
C SER A 115 29.58 -0.81 14.44
N PRO A 116 30.07 -0.41 13.26
CA PRO A 116 30.36 -1.33 12.17
C PRO A 116 31.37 -2.40 12.64
N ARG A 117 30.99 -3.68 12.48
CA ARG A 117 31.71 -4.85 13.00
C ARG A 117 32.78 -5.40 12.07
N PHE A 118 32.84 -4.91 10.83
CA PHE A 118 33.78 -5.40 9.83
C PHE A 118 34.59 -4.23 9.31
N LYS A 119 35.92 -4.30 9.45
CA LYS A 119 36.87 -3.34 8.89
C LYS A 119 37.62 -3.99 7.74
N CYS A 120 37.86 -3.23 6.67
CA CYS A 120 38.82 -3.65 5.65
C CYS A 120 40.21 -3.80 6.29
N PHE A 121 40.98 -4.79 5.87
CA PHE A 121 42.36 -4.92 6.33
C PHE A 121 43.28 -3.83 5.79
N TYR A 122 43.02 -3.41 4.55
CA TYR A 122 43.91 -2.54 3.79
C TYR A 122 43.66 -1.05 4.00
N CYS A 123 42.53 -0.67 4.62
CA CYS A 123 42.17 0.73 4.85
C CYS A 123 41.21 0.90 6.03
N ASP A 124 40.84 2.15 6.33
CA ASP A 124 39.94 2.48 7.43
C ASP A 124 38.44 2.31 7.14
N PHE A 125 38.08 1.71 5.99
CA PHE A 125 36.69 1.41 5.67
C PHE A 125 36.09 0.42 6.66
N LYS A 126 34.92 0.77 7.23
CA LYS A 126 34.18 -0.05 8.19
C LYS A 126 32.72 -0.19 7.74
N SER A 127 32.16 -1.39 7.87
CA SER A 127 30.76 -1.68 7.58
C SER A 127 30.15 -2.66 8.59
N TYR A 128 28.82 -2.70 8.64
CA TYR A 128 28.03 -3.69 9.36
C TYR A 128 27.99 -5.06 8.68
N TYR A 129 28.21 -5.14 7.37
CA TYR A 129 28.09 -6.38 6.62
C TYR A 129 29.39 -6.77 5.93
N LYS A 130 29.75 -8.05 6.04
CA LYS A 130 30.89 -8.64 5.33
C LYS A 130 30.81 -8.43 3.81
N TYR A 131 29.60 -8.48 3.22
CA TYR A 131 29.44 -8.32 1.77
C TYR A 131 29.80 -6.90 1.31
N GLU A 132 29.55 -5.86 2.12
CA GLU A 132 29.91 -4.48 1.76
C GLU A 132 31.42 -4.27 1.79
N VAL A 133 32.12 -4.90 2.76
CA VAL A 133 33.59 -4.90 2.76
C VAL A 133 34.14 -5.67 1.56
N LYS A 134 33.45 -6.72 1.10
CA LYS A 134 33.84 -7.45 -0.12
C LYS A 134 33.66 -6.61 -1.38
N LEU A 135 32.54 -5.90 -1.52
CA LEU A 135 32.31 -4.97 -2.64
C LEU A 135 33.32 -3.81 -2.62
N HIS A 136 33.61 -3.27 -1.44
CA HIS A 136 34.66 -2.28 -1.24
C HIS A 136 36.03 -2.83 -1.66
N ASN A 137 36.41 -4.05 -1.24
CA ASN A 137 37.67 -4.69 -1.65
C ASN A 137 37.74 -4.83 -3.17
N ASN A 138 36.69 -5.36 -3.81
CA ASN A 138 36.67 -5.54 -5.26
C ASN A 138 36.76 -4.22 -6.05
N SER A 139 36.39 -3.08 -5.45
CA SER A 139 36.40 -1.78 -6.13
C SER A 139 37.60 -0.90 -5.80
N LYS A 140 38.16 -1.01 -4.59
CA LYS A 140 39.28 -0.18 -4.11
C LYS A 140 40.59 -0.94 -3.91
N HIS A 141 40.50 -2.26 -3.86
CA HIS A 141 41.60 -3.20 -3.66
C HIS A 141 41.44 -4.38 -4.63
N ALA A 142 41.10 -4.09 -5.90
CA ALA A 142 40.73 -5.09 -6.90
C ALA A 142 41.81 -6.16 -7.14
N ASP A 143 43.07 -5.76 -6.98
CA ASP A 143 44.25 -6.62 -7.14
C ASP A 143 44.64 -7.38 -5.86
N LEU A 144 43.93 -7.14 -4.74
CA LEU A 144 44.21 -7.74 -3.45
C LEU A 144 43.11 -8.74 -3.05
N GLN A 145 43.53 -9.84 -2.44
CA GLN A 145 42.61 -10.85 -1.93
C GLN A 145 41.71 -10.27 -0.83
N PHE A 146 40.45 -10.69 -0.80
CA PHE A 146 39.49 -10.21 0.17
C PHE A 146 39.90 -10.57 1.61
N HIS A 147 40.30 -9.56 2.39
CA HIS A 147 40.63 -9.69 3.81
C HIS A 147 39.83 -8.70 4.66
N VAL A 148 39.19 -9.21 5.71
CA VAL A 148 38.31 -8.43 6.61
C VAL A 148 38.65 -8.72 8.06
N ILE A 149 38.78 -7.65 8.85
CA ILE A 149 38.98 -7.70 10.29
C ILE A 149 37.61 -7.59 10.95
N LYS A 150 37.27 -8.54 11.82
CA LYS A 150 36.08 -8.44 12.67
C LYS A 150 36.46 -7.59 13.89
N ILE A 151 35.85 -6.42 14.02
CA ILE A 151 35.96 -5.60 15.22
C ILE A 151 34.95 -6.17 16.21
N GLU A 152 35.46 -6.91 17.20
CA GLU A 152 34.68 -7.29 18.37
C GLU A 152 34.67 -6.10 19.34
N GLU A 153 33.51 -5.80 19.93
CA GLU A 153 33.40 -4.87 21.05
C GLU A 153 33.97 -5.52 22.30
#